data_AF-A0A9W8E3E7-F1
#
_entry.id   AF-A0A9W8E3E7-F1
#
_cell.length_a   1.000
_cell.length_b   1.000
_cell.length_c   1.000
_cell.angle_alpha   90.00
_cell.angle_beta   90.00
_cell.angle_gamma   90.00
#
_symmetry.space_group_name_H-M   'P 1'
#
loop_
_entity.id
_entity.type
_entity.pdbx_description
1 polymer ?
#
loop_
_entity_poly.entity_id
_entity_poly.type
_entity_poly.pdbx_seq_one_letter_code
_entity_poly.pdbx_strand_id
1 'polypeptide(L)'
;LKSGEERGGMNILSNNPEKLVLDFQPSDFRDITTLWGTTYPVLRYSVSDNYISFHHPLHWFLGQLLHCLEFLDPAKLATVGWQSFKELIWSFDDPLWEDGCPYKDRPEDGQDMGAILQANPDLQRKLLVIFDYPIRVCCLMSQIRSYLWVRNGHIAKSSAAHYCEICLRHNTYDLDVFLVQVAFTLFDPDHLLLTIIDRYELLDFFSEGYRPEKHPSYDPSQLLHMVELFLNLLVVCMSERSIVAGLTLKEQARRYIVHGTITQIAYTDLMRQIPDRMSELTIYDQIINQVANFRPPTSTNDIGYYQLKDDQLGEVDPYFIHYSRNKKAEAEQRLRQHAQAQKAAQGVEATTKSVFAHTPLLHINK
;
A
#
# COMPACT_ATOMS: atom_id res chain seq x y z
N LEU A 1 18.17 32.44 -29.25
CA LEU A 1 19.24 31.83 -28.43
C LEU A 1 19.56 32.77 -27.27
N LYS A 2 18.72 32.77 -26.23
CA LYS A 2 19.13 33.25 -24.91
C LYS A 2 19.61 32.01 -24.18
N SER A 3 20.87 32.02 -23.78
CA SER A 3 21.53 30.99 -22.98
C SER A 3 20.75 30.81 -21.68
N GLY A 4 19.86 29.82 -21.66
CA GLY A 4 19.30 29.30 -20.43
C GLY A 4 20.41 28.54 -19.75
N GLU A 5 20.88 29.06 -18.63
CA GLU A 5 21.69 28.27 -17.70
C GLU A 5 20.87 27.06 -17.31
N GLU A 6 21.27 25.90 -17.84
CA GLU A 6 20.92 24.58 -17.35
C GLU A 6 21.45 24.45 -15.90
N ARG A 7 20.72 25.02 -14.94
CA ARG A 7 20.86 24.65 -13.53
C ARG A 7 19.85 23.55 -13.24
N GLY A 8 20.39 22.44 -12.75
CA GLY A 8 19.79 21.14 -12.41
C GLY A 8 18.27 21.07 -12.23
N GLY A 9 17.72 19.95 -12.72
CA GLY A 9 16.30 19.57 -12.73
C GLY A 9 15.43 20.29 -11.69
N MET A 10 14.49 21.09 -12.20
CA MET A 10 13.55 21.84 -11.37
C MET A 10 12.92 20.92 -10.31
N ASN A 11 12.87 21.43 -9.08
CA ASN A 11 12.08 20.88 -7.99
C ASN A 11 10.58 21.15 -8.25
N ILE A 12 10.03 20.59 -9.34
CA ILE A 12 8.68 20.93 -9.86
C ILE A 12 7.58 20.49 -8.88
N LEU A 13 7.89 19.54 -8.00
CA LEU A 13 6.96 18.95 -7.04
C LEU A 13 7.27 19.35 -5.60
N SER A 14 7.93 20.49 -5.33
CA SER A 14 8.00 21.09 -3.98
C SER A 14 7.21 22.40 -3.92
N ASN A 15 6.54 22.69 -2.78
CA ASN A 15 5.87 23.98 -2.58
C ASN A 15 6.88 25.12 -2.40
N ASN A 16 8.13 24.76 -2.16
CA ASN A 16 9.27 25.65 -2.03
C ASN A 16 10.32 25.31 -3.11
N PRO A 17 10.04 25.63 -4.39
CA PRO A 17 10.90 25.24 -5.52
C PRO A 17 12.27 25.92 -5.50
N GLU A 18 12.44 26.99 -4.70
CA GLU A 18 13.71 27.68 -4.49
C GLU A 18 14.63 26.95 -3.50
N LYS A 19 14.08 26.03 -2.69
CA LYS A 19 14.86 25.19 -1.77
C LYS A 19 15.72 24.22 -2.58
N LEU A 20 17.04 24.35 -2.45
CA LEU A 20 18.00 23.58 -3.22
C LEU A 20 18.06 22.14 -2.69
N VAL A 21 18.30 21.18 -3.58
CA VAL A 21 18.46 19.75 -3.22
C VAL A 21 19.60 19.53 -2.21
N LEU A 22 20.58 20.44 -2.18
CA LEU A 22 21.73 20.42 -1.27
C LEU A 22 21.34 20.55 0.22
N ASP A 23 20.14 21.04 0.52
CA ASP A 23 19.67 21.25 1.89
C ASP A 23 19.16 19.96 2.56
N PHE A 24 18.91 18.89 1.79
CA PHE A 24 18.54 17.59 2.37
C PHE A 24 19.79 16.83 2.82
N GLN A 25 19.86 16.55 4.12
CA GLN A 25 20.88 15.71 4.73
C GLN A 25 20.25 14.36 5.08
N PRO A 26 20.58 13.25 4.38
CA PRO A 26 20.05 11.92 4.68
C PRO A 26 20.37 11.40 6.09
N SER A 27 21.28 12.08 6.80
CA SER A 27 21.69 11.79 8.17
C SER A 27 21.03 12.68 9.23
N ASP A 28 20.12 13.58 8.86
CA ASP A 28 19.44 14.48 9.82
C ASP A 28 18.18 13.81 10.39
N PHE A 29 18.25 13.40 11.65
CA PHE A 29 17.17 12.76 12.39
C PHE A 29 16.70 13.63 13.55
N ARG A 30 15.43 13.50 13.90
CA ARG A 30 14.84 14.05 15.11
C ARG A 30 14.20 12.94 15.93
N ASP A 31 14.30 13.07 17.24
CA ASP A 31 13.65 12.14 18.15
C ASP A 31 12.18 12.49 18.32
N ILE A 32 11.30 11.52 18.11
CA ILE A 32 9.85 11.65 18.28
C ILE A 32 9.41 10.65 19.33
N THR A 33 8.64 11.13 20.31
CA THR A 33 8.16 10.30 21.42
C THR A 33 6.70 9.91 21.19
N THR A 34 6.43 8.63 21.29
CA THR A 34 5.06 8.07 21.27
C THR A 34 4.25 8.55 22.48
N LEU A 35 2.93 8.42 22.43
CA LEU A 35 2.02 8.78 23.53
C LEU A 35 2.28 7.99 24.85
N TRP A 36 3.02 6.89 24.76
CA TRP A 36 3.30 5.96 25.84
C TRP A 36 4.78 6.02 26.28
N GLY A 37 5.53 7.01 25.79
CA GLY A 37 6.83 7.39 26.31
C GLY A 37 8.05 6.78 25.60
N THR A 38 7.84 5.92 24.60
CA THR A 38 8.95 5.37 23.79
C THR A 38 9.39 6.37 22.73
N THR A 39 10.68 6.64 22.63
CA THR A 39 11.27 7.61 21.69
C THR A 39 11.96 6.90 20.53
N TYR A 40 11.72 7.38 19.31
CA TYR A 40 12.29 6.83 18.08
C TYR A 40 12.96 7.91 17.22
N PRO A 41 14.11 7.61 16.58
CA PRO A 41 14.78 8.53 15.68
C PRO A 41 14.12 8.54 14.29
N VAL A 42 13.36 9.58 13.97
CA VAL A 42 12.70 9.75 12.68
C VAL A 42 13.48 10.73 11.81
N LEU A 43 13.69 10.38 10.55
CA LEU A 43 14.40 11.26 9.61
C LEU A 43 13.64 12.59 9.46
N ARG A 44 14.33 13.73 9.50
CA ARG A 44 13.73 15.06 9.34
C ARG A 44 13.46 15.34 7.87
N TYR A 45 12.21 15.18 7.46
CA TYR A 45 11.81 15.43 6.07
C TYR A 45 10.33 15.79 5.94
N SER A 46 10.05 16.88 5.22
CA SER A 46 8.68 17.31 4.89
C SER A 46 8.44 17.11 3.39
N VAL A 47 7.44 16.30 3.04
CA VAL A 47 7.08 16.06 1.63
C VAL A 47 6.51 17.32 0.98
N SER A 48 5.87 18.20 1.77
CA SER A 48 5.28 19.44 1.26
C SER A 48 6.34 20.50 0.93
N ASP A 49 7.49 20.51 1.64
CA ASP A 49 8.53 21.54 1.52
C ASP A 49 9.82 21.05 0.81
N ASN A 50 10.18 19.77 0.90
CA ASN A 50 11.42 19.24 0.33
C ASN A 50 11.26 18.68 -1.09
N TYR A 51 12.39 18.50 -1.80
CA TYR A 51 12.42 17.89 -3.14
C TYR A 51 12.00 16.42 -3.12
N ILE A 52 11.06 16.06 -3.98
CA ILE A 52 10.63 14.68 -4.21
C ILE A 52 10.40 14.40 -5.70
N SER A 53 10.62 13.14 -6.11
CA SER A 53 10.40 12.68 -7.47
C SER A 53 9.64 11.35 -7.49
N PHE A 54 8.78 11.18 -8.49
CA PHE A 54 8.22 9.86 -8.83
C PHE A 54 9.25 8.93 -9.49
N HIS A 55 10.44 9.42 -9.84
CA HIS A 55 11.48 8.64 -10.48
C HIS A 55 12.57 8.24 -9.47
N HIS A 56 12.47 7.01 -8.96
CA HIS A 56 13.34 6.41 -7.96
C HIS A 56 13.72 4.98 -8.36
N PRO A 57 14.51 4.80 -9.44
CA PRO A 57 14.76 3.50 -10.06
C PRO A 57 15.48 2.50 -9.14
N LEU A 58 16.28 2.97 -8.17
CA LEU A 58 16.94 2.09 -7.20
C LEU A 58 15.94 1.40 -6.26
N HIS A 59 14.88 2.11 -5.87
CA HIS A 59 13.79 1.53 -5.08
C HIS A 59 12.94 0.59 -5.91
N TRP A 60 12.72 0.89 -7.19
CA TRP A 60 12.05 -0.07 -8.07
C TRP A 60 12.87 -1.35 -8.22
N PHE A 61 14.17 -1.21 -8.41
CA PHE A 61 15.07 -2.36 -8.44
C PHE A 61 15.03 -3.16 -7.13
N LEU A 62 15.09 -2.48 -5.98
CA LEU A 62 14.94 -3.11 -4.67
C LEU A 62 13.61 -3.85 -4.54
N GLY A 63 12.50 -3.22 -4.93
CA GLY A 63 11.19 -3.87 -4.93
C GLY A 63 11.15 -5.13 -5.78
N GLN A 64 11.74 -5.10 -6.98
CA GLN A 64 11.85 -6.26 -7.87
C GLN A 64 12.74 -7.38 -7.27
N LEU A 65 13.81 -7.04 -6.56
CA LEU A 65 14.59 -8.04 -5.82
C LEU A 65 13.77 -8.67 -4.70
N LEU A 66 12.98 -7.87 -3.99
CA LEU A 66 12.14 -8.34 -2.89
C LEU A 66 10.88 -9.07 -3.36
N HIS A 67 10.47 -8.95 -4.62
CA HIS A 67 9.44 -9.82 -5.21
C HIS A 67 9.84 -11.30 -5.19
N CYS A 68 11.14 -11.59 -5.20
CA CYS A 68 11.68 -12.95 -5.08
C CYS A 68 11.63 -13.50 -3.64
N LEU A 69 10.97 -12.82 -2.70
CA LEU A 69 10.82 -13.26 -1.30
C LEU A 69 10.23 -14.67 -1.16
N GLU A 70 9.38 -15.11 -2.09
CA GLU A 70 8.86 -16.48 -2.12
C GLU A 70 9.97 -17.54 -2.22
N PHE A 71 11.14 -17.17 -2.75
CA PHE A 71 12.31 -18.03 -2.82
C PHE A 71 13.19 -17.96 -1.58
N LEU A 72 13.00 -16.98 -0.70
CA LEU A 72 13.75 -16.75 0.53
C LEU A 72 13.06 -17.36 1.75
N ASP A 73 12.59 -18.61 1.61
CA ASP A 73 12.05 -19.41 2.71
C ASP A 73 13.11 -19.60 3.82
N PRO A 74 12.73 -19.58 5.12
CA PRO A 74 13.67 -19.74 6.22
C PRO A 74 14.57 -20.98 6.11
N ALA A 75 14.10 -22.11 5.57
CA ALA A 75 14.93 -23.30 5.42
C ALA A 75 16.03 -23.09 4.37
N LYS A 76 15.74 -22.36 3.29
CA LYS A 76 16.73 -22.00 2.26
C LYS A 76 17.70 -20.94 2.76
N LEU A 77 17.23 -19.96 3.52
CA LEU A 77 18.09 -18.97 4.16
C LEU A 77 19.07 -19.63 5.13
N ALA A 78 18.62 -20.64 5.88
CA ALA A 78 19.46 -21.35 6.82
C ALA A 78 20.64 -22.09 6.15
N THR A 79 20.49 -22.57 4.90
CA THR A 79 21.59 -23.25 4.19
C THR A 79 22.74 -22.32 3.82
N VAL A 80 22.46 -21.01 3.71
CA VAL A 80 23.45 -19.96 3.45
C VAL A 80 23.77 -19.14 4.70
N GLY A 81 23.34 -19.60 5.88
CA GLY A 81 23.71 -19.04 7.18
C GLY A 81 22.72 -18.05 7.80
N TRP A 82 21.66 -17.64 7.11
CA TRP A 82 20.67 -16.67 7.61
C TRP A 82 19.51 -17.37 8.31
N GLN A 83 19.08 -16.92 9.49
CA GLN A 83 17.94 -17.49 10.22
C GLN A 83 16.60 -16.92 9.78
N SER A 84 16.59 -15.68 9.28
CA SER A 84 15.39 -15.02 8.80
C SER A 84 15.69 -13.99 7.71
N PHE A 85 14.66 -13.66 6.93
CA PHE A 85 14.75 -12.56 5.96
C PHE A 85 15.08 -11.23 6.65
N LYS A 86 14.56 -11.03 7.86
CA LYS A 86 14.86 -9.85 8.68
C LYS A 86 16.35 -9.77 8.97
N GLU A 87 16.96 -10.85 9.47
CA GLU A 87 18.41 -10.88 9.72
C GLU A 87 19.22 -10.55 8.46
N LEU A 88 18.85 -11.12 7.30
CA LEU A 88 19.49 -10.85 6.02
C LEU A 88 19.44 -9.38 5.61
N ILE A 89 18.32 -8.70 5.82
CA ILE A 89 18.21 -7.27 5.47
C ILE A 89 18.97 -6.40 6.45
N TRP A 90 18.95 -6.76 7.74
CA TRP A 90 19.60 -5.97 8.79
C TRP A 90 21.13 -6.07 8.78
N SER A 91 21.70 -7.00 8.03
CA SER A 91 23.15 -7.20 7.87
C SER A 91 23.75 -6.57 6.61
N PHE A 92 22.96 -5.81 5.84
CA PHE A 92 23.36 -5.28 4.52
C PHE A 92 24.64 -4.43 4.48
N ASP A 93 25.06 -3.90 5.63
CA ASP A 93 26.24 -3.05 5.80
C ASP A 93 27.21 -3.63 6.86
N ASP A 94 27.25 -4.96 6.96
CA ASP A 94 28.18 -5.67 7.82
C ASP A 94 29.63 -5.52 7.30
N PRO A 95 30.54 -4.87 8.05
CA PRO A 95 31.93 -4.73 7.63
C PRO A 95 32.70 -6.06 7.59
N LEU A 96 32.16 -7.13 8.19
CA LEU A 96 32.74 -8.48 8.20
C LEU A 96 32.18 -9.40 7.10
N TRP A 97 31.50 -8.83 6.10
CA TRP A 97 30.92 -9.57 4.98
C TRP A 97 32.03 -10.24 4.12
N GLU A 98 32.40 -11.48 4.46
CA GLU A 98 33.26 -12.36 3.66
C GLU A 98 32.43 -13.54 3.13
N ASP A 99 32.45 -13.74 1.81
CA ASP A 99 31.88 -14.89 1.10
C ASP A 99 30.37 -15.18 1.34
N GLY A 100 29.58 -14.16 1.67
CA GLY A 100 28.11 -14.25 1.70
C GLY A 100 27.52 -14.91 2.95
N CYS A 101 28.32 -15.12 4.01
CA CYS A 101 27.89 -15.71 5.27
C CYS A 101 27.81 -14.63 6.38
N PRO A 102 26.76 -14.61 7.21
CA PRO A 102 26.72 -13.72 8.38
C PRO A 102 27.84 -14.04 9.36
N TYR A 103 28.50 -12.99 9.87
CA TYR A 103 29.28 -12.94 11.11
C TYR A 103 30.06 -14.23 11.48
N LYS A 104 31.38 -14.24 11.24
CA LYS A 104 32.27 -15.33 11.69
C LYS A 104 32.20 -15.61 13.20
N ASP A 105 31.80 -14.62 13.99
CA ASP A 105 31.67 -14.68 15.45
C ASP A 105 30.21 -14.72 15.92
N ARG A 106 29.32 -15.44 15.21
CA ARG A 106 27.93 -15.63 15.67
C ARG A 106 27.95 -16.24 17.09
N PRO A 107 27.19 -15.69 18.05
CA PRO A 107 27.04 -16.30 19.37
C PRO A 107 26.51 -17.73 19.22
N GLU A 108 27.19 -18.72 19.84
CA GLU A 108 26.79 -20.14 19.80
C GLU A 108 25.38 -20.38 20.37
N ASP A 109 24.85 -19.41 21.13
CA ASP A 109 23.69 -19.52 22.00
C ASP A 109 22.33 -19.33 21.29
N GLY A 110 22.30 -19.15 19.97
CA GLY A 110 21.05 -19.01 19.22
C GLY A 110 20.26 -17.73 19.48
N GLN A 111 20.94 -16.63 19.86
CA GLN A 111 20.31 -15.32 19.98
C GLN A 111 19.78 -14.81 18.62
N ASP A 112 18.63 -14.12 18.64
CA ASP A 112 18.05 -13.49 17.45
C ASP A 112 18.93 -12.32 16.98
N MET A 113 19.83 -12.60 16.05
CA MET A 113 20.71 -11.61 15.44
C MET A 113 19.94 -10.47 14.76
N GLY A 114 18.72 -10.72 14.28
CA GLY A 114 17.86 -9.67 13.74
C GLY A 114 17.48 -8.64 14.81
N ALA A 115 17.20 -9.08 16.04
CA ALA A 115 16.95 -8.18 17.17
C ALA A 115 18.21 -7.41 17.61
N ILE A 116 19.38 -8.05 17.55
CA ILE A 116 20.66 -7.40 17.89
C ILE A 116 21.01 -6.31 16.87
N LEU A 117 20.90 -6.61 15.58
CA LEU A 117 21.15 -5.64 14.51
C LEU A 117 20.14 -4.49 14.53
N GLN A 118 18.89 -4.78 14.90
CA GLN A 118 17.87 -3.74 15.13
C GLN A 118 18.22 -2.75 16.25
N ALA A 119 18.96 -3.21 17.27
CA ALA A 119 19.42 -2.34 18.34
C ALA A 119 20.57 -1.42 17.90
N ASN A 120 21.18 -1.64 16.73
CA ASN A 120 22.19 -0.75 16.18
C ASN A 120 21.53 0.50 15.57
N PRO A 121 21.70 1.69 16.19
CA PRO A 121 21.03 2.90 15.75
C PRO A 121 21.48 3.37 14.37
N ASP A 122 22.72 3.09 13.96
CA ASP A 122 23.25 3.54 12.67
C ASP A 122 22.72 2.68 11.51
N LEU A 123 22.62 1.36 11.70
CA LEU A 123 21.97 0.47 10.73
C LEU A 123 20.48 0.79 10.60
N GLN A 124 19.80 1.01 11.74
CA GLN A 124 18.40 1.40 11.76
C GLN A 124 18.18 2.70 10.97
N ARG A 125 19.01 3.72 11.18
CA ARG A 125 18.94 4.99 10.43
C ARG A 125 19.15 4.78 8.93
N LYS A 126 20.17 4.02 8.53
CA LYS A 126 20.48 3.75 7.12
C LYS A 126 19.33 3.02 6.42
N LEU A 127 18.79 1.96 7.03
CA LEU A 127 17.63 1.25 6.49
C LEU A 127 16.40 2.14 6.46
N LEU A 128 16.17 2.95 7.49
CA LEU A 128 15.03 3.86 7.51
C LEU A 128 15.11 4.85 6.35
N VAL A 129 16.28 5.42 6.04
CA VAL A 129 16.46 6.29 4.86
C VAL A 129 16.04 5.60 3.56
N ILE A 130 16.34 4.31 3.41
CA ILE A 130 15.97 3.52 2.23
C ILE A 130 14.45 3.35 2.17
N PHE A 131 13.83 2.86 3.24
CA PHE A 131 12.38 2.57 3.28
C PHE A 131 11.50 3.81 3.46
N ASP A 132 12.08 4.96 3.82
CA ASP A 132 11.38 6.22 3.95
C ASP A 132 10.96 6.81 2.59
N TYR A 133 11.70 6.54 1.52
CA TYR A 133 11.37 7.11 0.21
C TYR A 133 10.02 6.60 -0.36
N PRO A 134 9.70 5.29 -0.36
CA PRO A 134 8.36 4.81 -0.72
C PRO A 134 7.24 5.43 0.11
N ILE A 135 7.47 5.69 1.41
CA ILE A 135 6.52 6.38 2.29
C ILE A 135 6.29 7.82 1.80
N ARG A 136 7.36 8.53 1.43
CA ARG A 136 7.26 9.89 0.87
C ARG A 136 6.44 9.90 -0.41
N VAL A 137 6.62 8.92 -1.30
CA VAL A 137 5.84 8.81 -2.54
C VAL A 137 4.36 8.57 -2.23
N CYS A 138 4.05 7.67 -1.30
CA CYS A 138 2.67 7.43 -0.84
C CYS A 138 2.04 8.70 -0.24
N CYS A 139 2.81 9.47 0.53
CA CYS A 139 2.40 10.77 1.07
C CYS A 139 2.17 11.79 -0.05
N LEU A 140 3.09 11.91 -1.02
CA LEU A 140 2.94 12.80 -2.18
C LEU A 140 1.67 12.51 -2.97
N MET A 141 1.38 11.23 -3.23
CA MET A 141 0.13 10.79 -3.85
C MET A 141 -1.09 11.25 -3.06
N SER A 142 -1.01 11.20 -1.74
CA SER A 142 -2.07 11.68 -0.84
C SER A 142 -2.22 13.21 -0.89
N GLN A 143 -1.10 13.96 -0.87
CA GLN A 143 -1.10 15.42 -0.99
C GLN A 143 -1.63 15.91 -2.35
N ILE A 144 -1.38 15.17 -3.44
CA ILE A 144 -1.96 15.45 -4.76
C ILE A 144 -3.47 15.23 -4.75
N ARG A 145 -3.95 14.16 -4.11
CA ARG A 145 -5.38 13.88 -3.95
C ARG A 145 -6.09 14.87 -3.02
N SER A 146 -5.39 15.46 -2.05
CA SER A 146 -5.90 16.52 -1.18
C SER A 146 -5.78 17.93 -1.79
N TYR A 147 -5.31 18.05 -3.05
CA TYR A 147 -5.16 19.32 -3.76
C TYR A 147 -4.16 20.31 -3.12
N LEU A 148 -3.18 19.81 -2.37
CA LEU A 148 -2.12 20.66 -1.79
C LEU A 148 -1.35 21.43 -2.87
N TRP A 149 -1.06 20.77 -3.98
CA TRP A 149 -0.19 21.26 -5.05
C TRP A 149 -0.91 22.21 -6.01
N VAL A 150 -1.25 23.43 -5.58
CA VAL A 150 -2.07 24.34 -6.41
C VAL A 150 -1.29 24.90 -7.60
N ARG A 151 -0.06 25.39 -7.40
CA ARG A 151 0.74 26.07 -8.44
C ARG A 151 1.16 25.13 -9.59
N ASN A 152 1.62 23.94 -9.25
CA ASN A 152 2.07 22.91 -10.21
C ASN A 152 1.05 21.76 -10.36
N GLY A 153 -0.21 22.01 -10.00
CA GLY A 153 -1.21 20.95 -9.81
C GLY A 153 -1.54 20.14 -11.05
N HIS A 154 -1.49 20.74 -12.23
CA HIS A 154 -1.70 20.01 -13.48
C HIS A 154 -0.58 18.99 -13.74
N ILE A 155 0.67 19.40 -13.54
CA ILE A 155 1.83 18.51 -13.72
C ILE A 155 1.79 17.42 -12.65
N ALA A 156 1.61 17.79 -11.38
CA ALA A 156 1.55 16.83 -10.28
C ALA A 156 0.44 15.79 -10.48
N LYS A 157 -0.78 16.21 -10.85
CA LYS A 157 -1.89 15.30 -11.13
C LYS A 157 -1.63 14.40 -12.33
N SER A 158 -1.06 14.94 -13.41
CA SER A 158 -0.74 14.16 -14.61
C SER A 158 0.34 13.11 -14.31
N SER A 159 1.41 13.50 -13.61
CA SER A 159 2.47 12.59 -13.18
C SER A 159 1.95 11.51 -12.25
N ALA A 160 1.12 11.84 -11.26
CA ALA A 160 0.49 10.87 -10.37
C ALA A 160 -0.46 9.91 -11.12
N ALA A 161 -1.23 10.42 -12.09
CA ALA A 161 -2.10 9.58 -12.92
C ALA A 161 -1.28 8.59 -13.76
N HIS A 162 -0.23 9.06 -14.43
CA HIS A 162 0.69 8.21 -15.19
C HIS A 162 1.38 7.18 -14.30
N TYR A 163 1.79 7.58 -13.09
CA TYR A 163 2.40 6.69 -12.10
C TYR A 163 1.49 5.53 -11.67
N CYS A 164 0.17 5.71 -11.75
CA CYS A 164 -0.85 4.70 -11.46
C CYS A 164 -1.49 4.07 -12.71
N GLU A 165 -1.01 4.36 -13.92
CA GLU A 165 -1.54 3.77 -15.14
C GLU A 165 -1.37 2.25 -15.13
N ILE A 166 -2.32 1.55 -15.75
CA ILE A 166 -2.37 0.09 -15.70
C ILE A 166 -1.11 -0.60 -16.21
N CYS A 167 -0.47 -0.02 -17.22
CA CYS A 167 0.75 -0.55 -17.83
C CYS A 167 2.00 -0.37 -16.93
N LEU A 168 1.93 0.53 -15.95
CA LEU A 168 3.09 0.94 -15.16
C LEU A 168 2.95 0.60 -13.67
N ARG A 169 1.75 0.73 -13.11
CA ARG A 169 1.45 0.72 -11.66
C ARG A 169 2.06 -0.43 -10.87
N HIS A 170 2.17 -1.60 -11.48
CA HIS A 170 2.78 -2.77 -10.84
C HIS A 170 4.25 -2.57 -10.49
N ASN A 171 4.99 -1.80 -11.29
CA ASN A 171 6.41 -1.51 -11.11
C ASN A 171 6.63 -0.14 -10.44
N THR A 172 5.57 0.55 -10.05
CA THR A 172 5.59 1.91 -9.49
C THR A 172 4.78 1.98 -8.21
N TYR A 173 3.55 2.49 -8.23
CA TYR A 173 2.79 2.73 -7.00
C TYR A 173 2.51 1.46 -6.19
N ASP A 174 2.20 0.34 -6.86
CA ASP A 174 1.96 -0.92 -6.17
C ASP A 174 3.24 -1.43 -5.51
N LEU A 175 4.39 -1.17 -6.17
CA LEU A 175 5.70 -1.52 -5.68
C LEU A 175 6.12 -0.67 -4.47
N ASP A 176 5.76 0.62 -4.47
CA ASP A 176 5.97 1.49 -3.30
C ASP A 176 5.14 1.02 -2.10
N VAL A 177 3.87 0.67 -2.31
CA VAL A 177 3.02 0.08 -1.25
C VAL A 177 3.61 -1.22 -0.75
N PHE A 178 4.08 -2.08 -1.65
CA PHE A 178 4.79 -3.31 -1.29
C PHE A 178 6.04 -3.04 -0.43
N LEU A 179 6.86 -2.05 -0.79
CA LEU A 179 8.04 -1.68 0.01
C LEU A 179 7.65 -1.14 1.39
N VAL A 180 6.53 -0.40 1.50
CA VAL A 180 5.97 0.01 2.80
C VAL A 180 5.52 -1.21 3.61
N GLN A 181 4.87 -2.20 2.98
CA GLN A 181 4.51 -3.46 3.65
C GLN A 181 5.75 -4.22 4.13
N VAL A 182 6.82 -4.29 3.33
CA VAL A 182 8.10 -4.88 3.75
C VAL A 182 8.66 -4.11 4.93
N ALA A 183 8.62 -2.77 4.93
CA ALA A 183 9.08 -1.98 6.06
C ALA A 183 8.33 -2.35 7.37
N PHE A 184 7.02 -2.60 7.32
CA PHE A 184 6.26 -3.06 8.50
C PHE A 184 6.75 -4.40 9.07
N THR A 185 7.41 -5.23 8.25
CA THR A 185 8.02 -6.49 8.72
C THR A 185 9.44 -6.30 9.27
N LEU A 186 10.12 -5.21 8.88
CA LEU A 186 11.53 -4.97 9.19
C LEU A 186 11.72 -4.08 10.42
N PHE A 187 10.82 -3.13 10.67
CA PHE A 187 10.93 -2.16 11.76
C PHE A 187 9.97 -2.47 12.90
N ASP A 188 10.25 -1.85 14.06
CA ASP A 188 9.25 -1.74 15.12
C ASP A 188 8.01 -1.00 14.59
N PRO A 189 6.79 -1.52 14.82
CA PRO A 189 5.57 -0.91 14.28
C PRO A 189 5.38 0.55 14.69
N ASP A 190 5.75 0.93 15.92
CA ASP A 190 5.60 2.31 16.39
C ASP A 190 6.59 3.23 15.70
N HIS A 191 7.82 2.79 15.50
CA HIS A 191 8.82 3.54 14.76
C HIS A 191 8.34 3.84 13.34
N LEU A 192 7.83 2.82 12.64
CA LEU A 192 7.38 3.00 11.27
C LEU A 192 6.10 3.84 11.20
N LEU A 193 5.14 3.63 12.11
CA LEU A 193 3.93 4.44 12.17
C LEU A 193 4.24 5.91 12.45
N LEU A 194 5.14 6.20 13.40
CA LEU A 194 5.61 7.57 13.65
C LEU A 194 6.26 8.18 12.40
N THR A 195 7.07 7.40 11.68
CA THR A 195 7.69 7.84 10.43
C THR A 195 6.63 8.19 9.38
N ILE A 196 5.62 7.34 9.18
CA ILE A 196 4.52 7.63 8.23
C ILE A 196 3.73 8.86 8.67
N ILE A 197 3.36 8.97 9.95
CA ILE A 197 2.61 10.12 10.51
C ILE A 197 3.42 11.41 10.34
N ASP A 198 4.74 11.37 10.56
CA ASP A 198 5.65 12.50 10.35
C ASP A 198 5.66 12.96 8.89
N ARG A 199 5.78 12.03 7.92
CA ARG A 199 5.76 12.36 6.48
C ARG A 199 4.43 12.97 6.05
N TYR A 200 3.33 12.48 6.60
CA TYR A 200 2.00 13.04 6.36
C TYR A 200 1.78 14.37 7.07
N GLU A 201 2.71 14.81 7.92
CA GLU A 201 2.62 16.02 8.75
C GLU A 201 1.42 15.96 9.72
N LEU A 202 1.13 14.78 10.27
CA LEU A 202 -0.04 14.52 11.13
C LEU A 202 0.30 14.33 12.61
N LEU A 203 1.54 14.56 13.03
CA LEU A 203 1.96 14.37 14.44
C LEU A 203 1.09 15.19 15.39
N ASP A 204 0.93 16.49 15.12
CA ASP A 204 0.13 17.40 15.95
C ASP A 204 -1.37 17.02 15.96
N PHE A 205 -1.86 16.35 14.90
CA PHE A 205 -3.24 15.87 14.83
C PHE A 205 -3.49 14.74 15.84
N PHE A 206 -2.54 13.82 15.98
CA PHE A 206 -2.62 12.67 16.89
C PHE A 206 -2.02 12.93 18.28
N SER A 207 -1.45 14.12 18.49
CA SER A 207 -0.89 14.56 19.79
C SER A 207 -1.92 15.36 20.60
N GLU A 208 -1.61 15.60 21.89
CA GLU A 208 -2.42 16.49 22.73
C GLU A 208 -2.37 17.93 22.20
N GLY A 209 -3.42 18.36 21.48
CA GLY A 209 -3.54 19.75 21.05
C GLY A 209 -4.04 20.00 19.63
N TYR A 210 -4.92 19.16 19.09
CA TYR A 210 -5.56 19.38 17.78
C TYR A 210 -6.03 20.83 17.59
N ARG A 211 -5.34 21.55 16.70
CA ARG A 211 -5.62 22.94 16.32
C ARG A 211 -5.61 23.05 14.80
N PRO A 212 -6.70 22.64 14.12
CA PRO A 212 -6.73 22.51 12.66
C PRO A 212 -6.46 23.84 11.94
N GLU A 213 -6.83 24.97 12.55
CA GLU A 213 -6.66 26.30 11.95
C GLU A 213 -5.21 26.79 11.90
N LYS A 214 -4.27 26.06 12.53
CA LYS A 214 -2.87 26.47 12.65
C LYS A 214 -1.89 25.53 11.93
N HIS A 215 -2.39 24.56 11.18
CA HIS A 215 -1.50 23.63 10.49
C HIS A 215 -0.66 24.37 9.43
N PRO A 216 0.67 24.18 9.40
CA PRO A 216 1.55 24.96 8.51
C PRO A 216 1.31 24.70 7.02
N SER A 217 0.91 23.47 6.67
CA SER A 217 0.81 23.02 5.27
C SER A 217 -0.60 22.81 4.75
N TYR A 218 -1.60 22.63 5.62
CA TYR A 218 -2.93 22.14 5.23
C TYR A 218 -4.00 23.07 5.78
N ASP A 219 -5.00 23.38 4.96
CA ASP A 219 -6.25 23.93 5.51
C ASP A 219 -7.02 22.85 6.30
N PRO A 220 -8.02 23.21 7.12
CA PRO A 220 -8.78 22.24 7.93
C PRO A 220 -9.44 21.11 7.12
N SER A 221 -9.86 21.37 5.88
CA SER A 221 -10.49 20.36 5.03
C SER A 221 -9.45 19.41 4.41
N GLN A 222 -8.31 19.94 4.01
CA GLN A 222 -7.15 19.17 3.55
C GLN A 222 -6.61 18.30 4.66
N LEU A 223 -6.50 18.82 5.89
CA LEU A 223 -6.01 18.08 7.04
C LEU A 223 -6.85 16.83 7.32
N LEU A 224 -8.18 16.96 7.35
CA LEU A 224 -9.08 15.82 7.52
C LEU A 224 -8.97 14.81 6.37
N HIS A 225 -8.84 15.29 5.14
CA HIS A 225 -8.65 14.42 3.98
C HIS A 225 -7.28 13.72 4.01
N MET A 226 -6.22 14.37 4.52
CA MET A 226 -4.92 13.74 4.72
C MET A 226 -4.97 12.64 5.77
N VAL A 227 -5.74 12.82 6.86
CA VAL A 227 -5.99 11.76 7.84
C VAL A 227 -6.73 10.58 7.20
N GLU A 228 -7.76 10.84 6.37
CA GLU A 228 -8.45 9.78 5.63
C GLU A 228 -7.50 9.00 4.71
N LEU A 229 -6.62 9.70 3.99
CA LEU A 229 -5.66 9.08 3.06
C LEU A 229 -4.52 8.34 3.78
N PHE A 230 -4.08 8.83 4.95
CA PHE A 230 -3.17 8.10 5.83
C PHE A 230 -3.78 6.78 6.29
N LEU A 231 -5.01 6.81 6.82
CA LEU A 231 -5.72 5.60 7.23
C LEU A 231 -5.97 4.68 6.05
N ASN A 232 -6.27 5.23 4.87
CA ASN A 232 -6.42 4.45 3.65
C ASN A 232 -5.13 3.69 3.27
N LEU A 233 -3.96 4.33 3.38
CA LEU A 233 -2.68 3.65 3.17
C LEU A 233 -2.51 2.46 4.11
N LEU A 234 -2.81 2.62 5.40
CA LEU A 234 -2.72 1.53 6.37
C LEU A 234 -3.68 0.37 6.04
N VAL A 235 -4.92 0.69 5.67
CA VAL A 235 -5.89 -0.32 5.25
C VAL A 235 -5.40 -1.08 4.01
N VAL A 236 -4.90 -0.37 3.00
CA VAL A 236 -4.35 -0.96 1.78
C VAL A 236 -3.14 -1.86 2.11
N CYS A 237 -2.23 -1.43 2.99
CA CYS A 237 -1.09 -2.24 3.42
C CYS A 237 -1.53 -3.55 4.09
N MET A 238 -2.69 -3.59 4.75
CA MET A 238 -3.22 -4.81 5.37
C MET A 238 -4.07 -5.65 4.42
N SER A 239 -4.82 -5.02 3.53
CA SER A 239 -5.84 -5.69 2.70
C SER A 239 -5.29 -6.14 1.35
N GLU A 240 -4.39 -5.37 0.73
CA GLU A 240 -3.78 -5.68 -0.55
C GLU A 240 -2.54 -6.56 -0.36
N ARG A 241 -2.79 -7.87 -0.23
CA ARG A 241 -1.75 -8.86 0.05
C ARG A 241 -1.24 -9.60 -1.19
N SER A 242 -1.67 -9.22 -2.39
CA SER A 242 -1.38 -9.98 -3.61
C SER A 242 0.12 -10.20 -3.85
N ILE A 243 0.92 -9.17 -3.64
CA ILE A 243 2.38 -9.24 -3.81
C ILE A 243 3.04 -9.92 -2.61
N VAL A 244 2.76 -9.45 -1.39
CA VAL A 244 3.41 -9.94 -0.16
C VAL A 244 3.13 -11.43 0.09
N ALA A 245 1.95 -11.91 -0.28
CA ALA A 245 1.58 -13.32 -0.14
C ALA A 245 2.07 -14.21 -1.30
N GLY A 246 2.77 -13.64 -2.30
CA GLY A 246 3.27 -14.40 -3.45
C GLY A 246 2.14 -15.02 -4.29
N LEU A 247 1.03 -14.30 -4.49
CA LEU A 247 -0.08 -14.85 -5.27
C LEU A 247 0.35 -15.14 -6.70
N THR A 248 -0.08 -16.29 -7.22
CA THR A 248 0.17 -16.67 -8.60
C THR A 248 -0.50 -15.71 -9.58
N LEU A 249 -0.02 -15.67 -10.82
CA LEU A 249 -0.61 -14.84 -11.87
C LEU A 249 -2.11 -15.12 -12.09
N LYS A 250 -2.53 -16.39 -11.90
CA LYS A 250 -3.93 -16.81 -11.91
C LYS A 250 -4.76 -16.18 -10.79
N GLU A 251 -4.24 -16.20 -9.57
CA GLU A 251 -4.93 -15.64 -8.39
C GLU A 251 -5.00 -14.12 -8.47
N GLN A 252 -3.94 -13.47 -8.95
CA GLN A 252 -3.94 -12.03 -9.25
C GLN A 252 -4.99 -11.71 -10.31
N ALA A 253 -5.04 -12.44 -11.43
CA ALA A 253 -6.05 -12.26 -12.46
C ALA A 253 -7.48 -12.42 -11.90
N ARG A 254 -7.72 -13.45 -11.08
CA ARG A 254 -9.00 -13.64 -10.37
C ARG A 254 -9.35 -12.44 -9.51
N ARG A 255 -8.41 -11.93 -8.71
CA ARG A 255 -8.60 -10.73 -7.88
C ARG A 255 -9.02 -9.55 -8.77
N TYR A 256 -8.32 -9.28 -9.87
CA TYR A 256 -8.69 -8.23 -10.80
C TYR A 256 -10.09 -8.40 -11.41
N ILE A 257 -10.47 -9.61 -11.81
CA ILE A 257 -11.78 -9.89 -12.40
C ILE A 257 -12.90 -9.73 -11.36
N VAL A 258 -12.71 -10.24 -10.15
CA VAL A 258 -13.67 -10.10 -9.03
C VAL A 258 -13.94 -8.61 -8.77
N HIS A 259 -12.89 -7.82 -8.60
CA HIS A 259 -13.03 -6.39 -8.34
C HIS A 259 -13.50 -5.61 -9.57
N GLY A 260 -13.14 -6.07 -10.77
CA GLY A 260 -13.55 -5.50 -12.05
C GLY A 260 -15.05 -5.61 -12.29
N THR A 261 -15.63 -6.75 -11.91
CA THR A 261 -17.04 -7.14 -12.14
C THR A 261 -17.98 -6.84 -10.98
N ILE A 262 -17.51 -6.15 -9.92
CA ILE A 262 -18.38 -5.69 -8.83
C ILE A 262 -19.53 -4.80 -9.34
N THR A 263 -19.29 -4.07 -10.42
CA THR A 263 -20.27 -3.31 -11.18
C THR A 263 -20.47 -3.94 -12.55
N GLN A 264 -21.59 -3.65 -13.20
CA GLN A 264 -21.87 -4.15 -14.54
C GLN A 264 -20.81 -3.62 -15.51
N ILE A 265 -20.16 -4.52 -16.25
CA ILE A 265 -19.05 -4.16 -17.12
C ILE A 265 -19.07 -5.00 -18.40
N ALA A 266 -18.85 -4.36 -19.56
CA ALA A 266 -18.69 -5.06 -20.82
C ALA A 266 -17.34 -5.79 -20.87
N TYR A 267 -17.25 -6.86 -21.67
CA TYR A 267 -16.03 -7.66 -21.80
C TYR A 267 -14.79 -6.82 -22.14
N THR A 268 -14.92 -5.94 -23.14
CA THR A 268 -13.83 -5.08 -23.63
C THR A 268 -13.35 -4.09 -22.59
N ASP A 269 -14.26 -3.56 -21.77
CA ASP A 269 -13.91 -2.61 -20.72
C ASP A 269 -13.31 -3.29 -19.50
N LEU A 270 -13.74 -4.52 -19.19
CA LEU A 270 -13.09 -5.35 -18.18
C LEU A 270 -11.65 -5.65 -18.59
N MET A 271 -11.43 -6.07 -19.84
CA MET A 271 -10.09 -6.36 -20.36
C MET A 271 -9.15 -5.15 -20.25
N ARG A 272 -9.63 -3.92 -20.52
CA ARG A 272 -8.86 -2.68 -20.36
C ARG A 272 -8.51 -2.32 -18.91
N GLN A 273 -9.21 -2.87 -17.92
CA GLN A 273 -8.96 -2.63 -16.49
C GLN A 273 -7.98 -3.64 -15.88
N ILE A 274 -7.55 -4.64 -16.66
CA ILE A 274 -6.68 -5.73 -16.23
C ILE A 274 -5.35 -5.67 -16.99
N PRO A 275 -4.19 -5.77 -16.32
CA PRO A 275 -2.90 -5.76 -16.99
C PRO A 275 -2.79 -6.87 -18.05
N ASP A 276 -2.14 -6.59 -19.19
CA ASP A 276 -2.06 -7.50 -20.34
C ASP A 276 -1.57 -8.91 -19.98
N ARG A 277 -0.51 -9.00 -19.16
CA ARG A 277 0.01 -10.28 -18.66
C ARG A 277 -1.02 -11.18 -17.95
N MET A 278 -2.13 -10.60 -17.45
CA MET A 278 -3.22 -11.33 -16.81
C MET A 278 -4.42 -11.52 -17.74
N SER A 279 -4.73 -10.54 -18.60
CA SER A 279 -5.84 -10.64 -19.56
C SER A 279 -5.54 -11.56 -20.74
N GLU A 280 -4.26 -11.77 -21.06
CA GLU A 280 -3.79 -12.70 -22.11
C GLU A 280 -3.64 -14.15 -21.64
N LEU A 281 -3.95 -14.45 -20.37
CA LEU A 281 -3.92 -15.82 -19.87
C LEU A 281 -4.92 -16.71 -20.60
N THR A 282 -4.50 -17.92 -20.98
CA THR A 282 -5.39 -18.92 -21.61
C THR A 282 -6.59 -19.31 -20.73
N ILE A 283 -6.49 -19.09 -19.42
CA ILE A 283 -7.53 -19.37 -18.43
C ILE A 283 -8.41 -18.14 -18.11
N TYR A 284 -8.18 -16.99 -18.74
CA TYR A 284 -8.87 -15.73 -18.43
C TYR A 284 -10.40 -15.88 -18.50
N ASP A 285 -10.93 -16.37 -19.63
CA ASP A 285 -12.37 -16.61 -19.81
C ASP A 285 -12.94 -17.64 -18.82
N GLN A 286 -12.13 -18.64 -18.45
CA GLN A 286 -12.53 -19.62 -17.45
C GLN A 286 -12.71 -18.96 -16.09
N ILE A 287 -11.82 -18.05 -15.71
CA ILE A 287 -11.91 -17.30 -14.45
C ILE A 287 -13.16 -16.40 -14.45
N ILE A 288 -13.43 -15.67 -15.55
CA ILE A 288 -14.63 -14.84 -15.67
C ILE A 288 -15.89 -15.67 -15.46
N ASN A 289 -16.03 -16.80 -16.17
CA ASN A 289 -17.20 -17.67 -16.06
C ASN A 289 -17.36 -18.29 -14.66
N GLN A 290 -16.26 -18.47 -13.93
CA GLN A 290 -16.30 -18.92 -12.53
C GLN A 290 -16.84 -17.84 -11.60
N VAL A 291 -16.44 -16.57 -11.76
CA VAL A 291 -16.75 -15.51 -10.78
C VAL A 291 -17.93 -14.61 -11.14
N ALA A 292 -18.24 -14.45 -12.41
CA ALA A 292 -19.23 -13.50 -12.90
C ALA A 292 -20.34 -14.19 -13.70
N ASN A 293 -21.53 -13.60 -13.66
CA ASN A 293 -22.65 -13.95 -14.51
C ASN A 293 -22.60 -13.09 -15.78
N PHE A 294 -22.65 -13.73 -16.95
CA PHE A 294 -22.86 -13.04 -18.20
C PHE A 294 -24.36 -12.78 -18.42
N ARG A 295 -24.71 -11.56 -18.79
CA ARG A 295 -26.05 -11.19 -19.25
C ARG A 295 -25.98 -10.76 -20.71
N PRO A 296 -26.68 -11.46 -21.61
CA PRO A 296 -26.69 -11.11 -23.02
C PRO A 296 -27.40 -9.77 -23.24
N PRO A 297 -27.11 -9.07 -24.35
CA PRO A 297 -27.81 -7.84 -24.70
C PRO A 297 -29.28 -8.13 -24.96
N THR A 298 -30.17 -7.26 -24.48
CA THR A 298 -31.63 -7.45 -24.62
C THR A 298 -32.19 -6.77 -25.89
N SER A 299 -31.42 -5.85 -26.48
CA SER A 299 -31.80 -5.09 -27.67
C SER A 299 -30.61 -4.99 -28.64
N THR A 300 -30.87 -4.66 -29.91
CA THR A 300 -29.86 -4.52 -30.96
C THR A 300 -28.79 -3.47 -30.64
N ASN A 301 -29.12 -2.47 -29.81
CA ASN A 301 -28.19 -1.41 -29.37
C ASN A 301 -27.57 -1.69 -27.99
N ASP A 302 -27.92 -2.79 -27.35
CA ASP A 302 -27.44 -3.16 -26.02
C ASP A 302 -26.15 -3.99 -26.12
N ILE A 303 -25.32 -3.93 -25.08
CA ILE A 303 -24.06 -4.68 -25.01
C ILE A 303 -24.17 -5.65 -23.84
N GLY A 304 -23.83 -6.92 -24.08
CA GLY A 304 -23.79 -7.91 -23.02
C GLY A 304 -22.77 -7.54 -21.95
N TYR A 305 -23.11 -7.76 -20.68
CA TYR A 305 -22.27 -7.37 -19.54
C TYR A 305 -22.04 -8.52 -18.57
N TYR A 306 -20.94 -8.41 -17.84
CA TYR A 306 -20.60 -9.27 -16.73
C TYR A 306 -20.91 -8.57 -15.42
N GLN A 307 -21.37 -9.36 -14.46
CA GLN A 307 -21.63 -8.92 -13.09
C GLN A 307 -21.21 -10.02 -12.13
N LEU A 308 -20.43 -9.68 -11.11
CA LEU A 308 -19.97 -10.58 -10.05
C LEU A 308 -21.14 -11.37 -9.46
N LYS A 309 -20.95 -12.67 -9.30
CA LYS A 309 -21.93 -13.54 -8.65
C LYS A 309 -22.00 -13.23 -7.15
N ASP A 310 -23.19 -13.40 -6.57
CA ASP A 310 -23.43 -13.01 -5.18
C ASP A 310 -22.66 -13.88 -4.17
N ASP A 311 -22.38 -15.15 -4.51
CA ASP A 311 -21.55 -16.06 -3.71
C ASP A 311 -20.06 -15.67 -3.70
N GLN A 312 -19.63 -14.85 -4.66
CA GLN A 312 -18.25 -14.38 -4.79
C GLN A 312 -18.04 -13.00 -4.16
N LEU A 313 -19.09 -12.37 -3.62
CA LEU A 313 -19.00 -11.06 -2.96
C LEU A 313 -18.09 -11.06 -1.72
N GLY A 314 -17.86 -12.23 -1.11
CA GLY A 314 -16.94 -12.39 0.01
C GLY A 314 -15.46 -12.18 -0.35
N GLU A 315 -15.09 -12.27 -1.62
CA GLU A 315 -13.71 -12.00 -2.09
C GLU A 315 -13.43 -10.52 -2.36
N VAL A 316 -14.45 -9.67 -2.31
CA VAL A 316 -14.35 -8.25 -2.66
C VAL A 316 -13.77 -7.48 -1.49
N ASP A 317 -12.65 -6.82 -1.75
CA ASP A 317 -12.04 -5.81 -0.89
C ASP A 317 -12.56 -4.42 -1.29
N PRO A 318 -13.33 -3.72 -0.41
CA PRO A 318 -13.77 -2.35 -0.68
C PRO A 318 -12.60 -1.36 -0.84
N TYR A 319 -11.42 -1.72 -0.34
CA TYR A 319 -10.21 -0.91 -0.39
C TYR A 319 -9.23 -1.39 -1.45
N PHE A 320 -9.69 -2.17 -2.43
CA PHE A 320 -8.89 -2.55 -3.58
C PHE A 320 -8.16 -1.34 -4.17
N ILE A 321 -6.83 -1.42 -4.20
CA ILE A 321 -5.93 -0.29 -4.41
C ILE A 321 -6.17 0.46 -5.74
N HIS A 322 -6.78 -0.21 -6.73
CA HIS A 322 -7.05 0.36 -8.05
C HIS A 322 -8.48 0.90 -8.23
N TYR A 323 -9.30 0.90 -7.19
CA TYR A 323 -10.60 1.54 -7.28
C TYR A 323 -10.47 3.06 -7.39
N SER A 324 -11.21 3.63 -8.34
CA SER A 324 -11.52 5.05 -8.30
C SER A 324 -12.47 5.33 -7.13
N ARG A 325 -12.54 6.59 -6.68
CA ARG A 325 -13.46 7.00 -5.62
C ARG A 325 -14.92 6.59 -5.92
N ASN A 326 -15.33 6.73 -7.17
CA ASN A 326 -16.68 6.37 -7.61
C ASN A 326 -16.89 4.84 -7.55
N LYS A 327 -15.94 4.07 -8.10
CA LYS A 327 -16.04 2.60 -8.12
C LYS A 327 -16.01 2.01 -6.70
N LYS A 328 -15.22 2.60 -5.79
CA LYS A 328 -15.22 2.27 -4.36
C LYS A 328 -16.61 2.49 -3.73
N ALA A 329 -17.21 3.65 -3.97
CA ALA A 329 -18.55 3.95 -3.44
C ALA A 329 -19.62 2.98 -3.95
N GLU A 330 -19.56 2.62 -5.24
CA GLU A 330 -20.45 1.61 -5.85
C GLU A 330 -20.22 0.22 -5.26
N ALA A 331 -18.96 -0.19 -5.08
CA ALA A 331 -18.60 -1.46 -4.47
C ALA A 331 -19.11 -1.55 -3.02
N GLU A 332 -18.88 -0.53 -2.20
CA GLU A 332 -19.39 -0.45 -0.84
C GLU A 332 -20.92 -0.51 -0.80
N GLN A 333 -21.60 0.22 -1.70
CA GLN A 333 -23.05 0.20 -1.79
C GLN A 333 -23.57 -1.21 -2.09
N ARG A 334 -22.97 -1.91 -3.05
CA ARG A 334 -23.36 -3.28 -3.40
C ARG A 334 -23.13 -4.25 -2.25
N LEU A 335 -22.00 -4.15 -1.56
CA LEU A 335 -21.70 -4.98 -0.39
C LEU A 335 -22.69 -4.72 0.76
N ARG A 336 -23.06 -3.46 1.01
CA ARG A 336 -24.08 -3.11 2.02
C ARG A 336 -25.45 -3.66 1.65
N GLN A 337 -25.87 -3.55 0.39
CA GLN A 337 -27.14 -4.11 -0.09
C GLN A 337 -27.18 -5.63 0.09
N HIS A 338 -26.09 -6.31 -0.26
CA HIS A 338 -25.98 -7.75 -0.07
C HIS A 338 -26.03 -8.16 1.41
N ALA A 339 -25.28 -7.47 2.28
CA ALA A 339 -25.31 -7.72 3.72
C ALA A 339 -26.70 -7.48 4.33
N GLN A 340 -27.43 -6.45 3.86
CA GLN A 340 -28.82 -6.20 4.28
C GLN A 340 -29.76 -7.29 3.80
N ALA A 341 -29.63 -7.75 2.54
CA ALA A 341 -30.43 -8.84 2.00
C ALA A 341 -30.17 -10.17 2.74
N GLN A 342 -28.91 -10.46 3.07
CA GLN A 342 -28.57 -11.62 3.90
C GLN A 342 -29.17 -11.53 5.30
N LYS A 343 -29.08 -10.37 5.96
CA LYS A 343 -29.70 -10.14 7.27
C LYS A 343 -31.23 -10.27 7.21
N ALA A 344 -31.86 -9.77 6.15
CA ALA A 344 -33.29 -9.93 5.93
C ALA A 344 -33.66 -11.40 5.70
N ALA A 345 -32.90 -12.13 4.90
CA ALA A 345 -33.12 -13.56 4.67
C ALA A 345 -32.94 -14.39 5.96
N GLN A 346 -31.92 -14.09 6.78
CA GLN A 346 -31.70 -14.73 8.08
C GLN A 346 -32.76 -14.34 9.12
N GLY A 347 -33.22 -13.08 9.11
CA GLY A 347 -34.32 -12.61 9.95
C GLY A 347 -35.65 -13.25 9.57
N VAL A 348 -35.91 -13.44 8.27
CA VAL A 348 -37.07 -14.18 7.76
C VAL A 348 -36.94 -15.66 8.09
N GLU A 349 -35.78 -16.30 7.94
CA GLU A 349 -35.57 -17.69 8.39
C GLU A 349 -35.73 -17.87 9.90
N ALA A 350 -35.28 -16.93 10.73
CA ALA A 350 -35.49 -16.94 12.18
C ALA A 350 -36.98 -16.77 12.53
N THR A 351 -37.71 -15.94 11.77
CA THR A 351 -39.16 -15.77 11.93
C THR A 351 -39.93 -17.00 11.43
N THR A 352 -39.45 -17.66 10.38
CA THR A 352 -40.08 -18.87 9.79
C THR A 352 -39.79 -20.12 10.64
N LYS A 353 -38.59 -20.23 11.21
CA LYS A 353 -38.22 -21.25 12.21
C LYS A 353 -38.85 -20.97 13.60
N SER A 354 -39.23 -19.73 13.90
CA SER A 354 -39.99 -19.39 15.11
C SER A 354 -41.49 -19.73 15.00
N VAL A 355 -42.03 -19.95 13.80
CA VAL A 355 -43.43 -20.40 13.59
C VAL A 355 -43.51 -21.93 13.57
N PHE A 356 -42.41 -22.62 13.32
CA PHE A 356 -42.31 -24.08 13.39
C PHE A 356 -41.11 -24.51 14.24
N ALA A 357 -41.40 -24.86 15.49
CA ALA A 357 -40.61 -25.60 16.48
C ALA A 357 -40.32 -24.80 17.76
N HIS A 358 -40.90 -25.31 18.84
CA HIS A 358 -40.46 -25.10 20.19
C HIS A 358 -38.94 -25.35 20.32
N THR A 359 -38.29 -24.37 20.94
CA THR A 359 -36.95 -24.32 21.58
C THR A 359 -36.65 -25.63 22.36
N PRO A 360 -35.39 -26.13 22.50
CA PRO A 360 -34.26 -25.32 22.99
C PRO A 360 -32.84 -25.54 22.43
N LEU A 361 -32.14 -24.40 22.36
CA LEU A 361 -30.76 -24.07 22.78
C LEU A 361 -29.62 -25.07 22.54
N LEU A 362 -28.73 -24.68 21.62
CA LEU A 362 -27.36 -25.20 21.49
C LEU A 362 -26.44 -24.53 22.53
N HIS A 363 -25.81 -25.37 23.35
CA HIS A 363 -24.55 -25.07 24.01
C HIS A 363 -23.44 -24.92 22.96
N ILE A 364 -22.63 -23.87 23.05
CA ILE A 364 -21.33 -23.77 22.40
C ILE A 364 -20.28 -23.98 23.49
N ASN A 365 -19.49 -25.04 23.36
CA ASN A 365 -18.26 -25.23 24.12
C ASN A 365 -17.06 -24.71 23.32
N LYS A 366 -16.13 -24.19 24.10
CA LYS A 366 -14.82 -23.58 23.85
C LYS A 366 -14.03 -24.05 22.63
#